data_AF-A0A226WTB1-F1
#
_entry.id   AF-A0A226WTB1-F1
#
_cell.length_a   1.000
_cell.length_b   1.000
_cell.length_c   1.000
_cell.angle_alpha   90.00
_cell.angle_beta   90.00
_cell.angle_gamma   90.00
#
_symmetry.space_group_name_H-M   'P 1'
#
loop_
_entity.id
_entity.type
_entity.pdbx_description
1 polymer ?
#
loop_
_entity_poly.entity_id
_entity_poly.type
_entity_poly.pdbx_seq_one_letter_code
_entity_poly.pdbx_strand_id
1 'polypeptide(L)'
;MHQDVEVGDYLLTINAEPKCDPPDAEKIIGFNVRVLVTRHDGTPVHGSVHAEDSGELTGNHGPYVTMAEAIAHGEAWGRHFVARVLGGAV
;
A
#
# COMPACT_ATOMS: atom_id res chain seq x y z
N MET A 1 -9.56 5.04 4.81
CA MET A 1 -9.18 6.25 4.04
C MET A 1 -8.35 5.77 2.89
N HIS A 2 -8.55 6.41 1.75
CA HIS A 2 -7.94 6.01 0.50
C HIS A 2 -7.15 7.19 -0.06
N GLN A 3 -5.98 6.91 -0.63
CA GLN A 3 -5.15 7.88 -1.32
C GLN A 3 -4.57 7.24 -2.58
N ASP A 4 -4.72 7.92 -3.71
CA ASP A 4 -4.03 7.57 -4.95
C ASP A 4 -2.78 8.43 -5.13
N VAL A 5 -1.67 7.81 -5.51
CA VAL A 5 -0.39 8.49 -5.77
C VAL A 5 0.15 8.04 -7.11
N GLU A 6 0.45 9.00 -7.98
CA GLU A 6 1.07 8.74 -9.29
C GLU A 6 2.60 8.70 -9.17
N VAL A 7 3.22 7.65 -9.70
CA VAL A 7 4.68 7.43 -9.69
C VAL A 7 5.13 7.01 -11.08
N GLY A 8 5.44 7.99 -11.94
CA GLY A 8 5.77 7.72 -13.34
C GLY A 8 4.56 7.15 -14.08
N ASP A 9 4.73 6.01 -14.75
CA ASP A 9 3.64 5.29 -15.44
C ASP A 9 2.74 4.44 -14.52
N TYR A 10 3.00 4.46 -13.20
CA TYR A 10 2.32 3.64 -12.21
C TYR A 10 1.39 4.45 -11.32
N LEU A 11 0.24 3.86 -11.00
CA LEU A 11 -0.72 4.35 -10.01
C LEU A 11 -0.61 3.48 -8.75
N LEU A 12 -0.40 4.13 -7.61
CA LEU A 12 -0.43 3.52 -6.28
C LEU A 12 -1.75 3.85 -5.61
N THR A 13 -2.59 2.85 -5.41
CA THR A 13 -3.83 2.96 -4.65
C THR A 13 -3.55 2.51 -3.22
N ILE A 14 -3.45 3.46 -2.29
CA ILE A 14 -3.09 3.26 -0.88
C ILE A 14 -4.38 3.26 -0.05
N ASN A 15 -4.74 2.10 0.48
CA ASN A 15 -5.90 1.95 1.34
C ASN A 15 -5.47 1.74 2.79
N ALA A 16 -5.77 2.71 3.65
CA ALA A 16 -5.57 2.61 5.09
C ALA A 16 -6.89 2.24 5.79
N GLU A 17 -6.88 1.15 6.55
CA GLU A 17 -8.05 0.54 7.17
C GLU A 17 -7.87 0.48 8.69
N PRO A 18 -8.88 0.87 9.49
CA PRO A 18 -8.81 0.70 10.93
C PRO A 18 -8.78 -0.80 11.28
N LYS A 19 -7.90 -1.18 12.20
CA LYS A 19 -7.85 -2.49 12.80
C LYS A 19 -8.56 -2.42 14.16
N CYS A 20 -9.59 -3.24 14.34
CA CYS A 20 -10.30 -3.34 15.61
C CYS A 20 -9.73 -4.46 16.49
N ASP A 21 -9.92 -4.32 17.79
CA ASP A 21 -9.60 -5.35 18.77
C ASP A 21 -10.53 -6.56 18.54
N PRO A 22 -10.03 -7.80 18.34
CA PRO A 22 -10.90 -8.96 18.16
C PRO A 22 -11.89 -9.21 19.32
N PRO A 23 -11.56 -8.97 20.61
CA PRO A 23 -12.53 -9.08 21.69
C PRO A 23 -13.45 -7.86 21.84
N ASP A 24 -13.16 -6.74 21.17
CA ASP A 24 -13.97 -5.51 21.20
C ASP A 24 -13.93 -4.81 19.83
N ALA A 25 -14.86 -5.18 18.95
CA ALA A 25 -14.88 -4.76 17.56
C ALA A 25 -15.10 -3.24 17.35
N GLU A 26 -15.49 -2.52 18.40
CA GLU A 26 -15.68 -1.06 18.39
C GLU A 26 -14.39 -0.31 18.75
N LYS A 27 -13.44 -0.97 19.42
CA LYS A 27 -12.15 -0.40 19.79
C LYS A 27 -11.15 -0.52 18.65
N ILE A 28 -10.83 0.61 18.04
CA ILE A 28 -9.72 0.73 17.09
C ILE A 28 -8.39 0.62 17.84
N ILE A 29 -7.59 -0.39 17.49
CA ILE A 29 -6.25 -0.63 18.06
C ILE A 29 -5.12 -0.11 17.17
N GLY A 30 -5.45 0.36 15.97
CA GLY A 30 -4.53 1.00 15.04
C GLY A 30 -5.04 0.93 13.61
N PHE A 31 -4.14 1.06 12.65
CA PHE A 31 -4.43 1.08 11.22
C PHE A 31 -3.50 0.14 10.47
N ASN A 32 -4.04 -0.57 9.49
CA ASN A 32 -3.28 -1.32 8.51
C ASN A 32 -3.30 -0.57 7.19
N VAL A 33 -2.32 -0.81 6.33
CA VAL A 33 -2.32 -0.26 4.98
C VAL A 33 -2.11 -1.37 3.96
N ARG A 34 -2.80 -1.23 2.82
CA ARG A 34 -2.60 -2.05 1.62
C ARG A 34 -2.33 -1.12 0.46
N VAL A 35 -1.41 -1.50 -0.41
CA VAL A 35 -1.04 -0.74 -1.60
C VAL A 35 -1.25 -1.63 -2.81
N LEU A 36 -2.10 -1.17 -3.71
CA LEU A 36 -2.28 -1.77 -5.03
C LEU A 36 -1.52 -0.94 -6.05
N VAL A 37 -0.64 -1.59 -6.81
CA VAL A 37 0.16 -0.97 -7.88
C VAL A 37 -0.40 -1.39 -9.21
N THR A 38 -0.80 -0.43 -10.04
CA THR A 38 -1.27 -0.67 -11.42
C THR A 38 -0.54 0.27 -12.39
N ARG A 39 -0.60 0.00 -13.70
CA ARG A 39 -0.13 0.95 -14.72
C ARG A 39 -1.30 1.78 -15.28
N HIS A 40 -1.06 3.05 -15.53
CA HIS A 40 -2.07 3.96 -16.10
C HIS A 40 -2.51 3.55 -17.51
N ASP A 41 -1.57 3.01 -18.29
CA ASP A 41 -1.78 2.54 -19.66
C ASP A 41 -2.49 1.18 -19.75
N GLY A 42 -2.80 0.56 -18.61
CA GLY A 42 -3.49 -0.73 -18.54
C GLY A 42 -2.62 -1.94 -18.92
N THR A 43 -1.32 -1.74 -19.17
CA THR A 43 -0.40 -2.84 -19.42
C THR A 43 0.00 -3.55 -18.12
N PRO A 44 0.51 -4.79 -18.20
CA PRO A 44 1.04 -5.49 -17.03
C PRO A 44 2.11 -4.67 -16.27
N VAL A 45 2.04 -4.69 -14.94
CA VAL A 45 3.07 -4.12 -14.06
C VAL A 45 4.39 -4.89 -14.17
N HIS A 46 4.33 -6.23 -14.23
CA HIS A 46 5.45 -7.11 -14.53
C HIS A 46 4.93 -8.44 -15.12
N GLY A 47 5.58 -8.94 -16.18
CA GLY A 47 5.21 -10.22 -16.79
C GLY A 47 3.77 -10.19 -17.30
N SER A 48 2.91 -11.06 -16.76
CA SER A 48 1.46 -11.09 -17.07
C SER A 48 0.58 -10.48 -15.97
N VAL A 49 1.18 -9.95 -14.90
CA VAL A 49 0.47 -9.40 -13.74
C VAL A 49 0.07 -7.96 -14.04
N HIS A 50 -1.22 -7.64 -13.93
CA HIS A 50 -1.75 -6.30 -14.22
C HIS A 50 -1.86 -5.40 -12.98
N ALA A 51 -1.90 -6.01 -11.80
CA ALA A 51 -1.92 -5.30 -10.53
C ALA A 51 -1.09 -6.08 -9.52
N GLU A 52 -0.22 -5.39 -8.79
CA GLU A 52 0.54 -5.97 -7.67
C GLU A 52 -0.04 -5.48 -6.36
N ASP A 53 -0.32 -6.40 -5.44
CA ASP A 53 -0.82 -6.09 -4.09
C ASP A 53 0.30 -6.26 -3.08
N SER A 54 0.48 -5.28 -2.19
CA SER A 54 1.48 -5.33 -1.13
C SER A 54 1.20 -6.39 -0.05
N GLY A 55 -0.01 -6.94 -0.02
CA GLY A 55 -0.57 -7.56 1.17
C GLY A 55 -0.87 -6.53 2.26
N GLU A 56 -1.25 -7.04 3.44
CA GLU A 56 -1.42 -6.22 4.64
C GLU A 56 -0.05 -5.76 5.17
N LEU A 57 0.20 -4.46 5.14
CA LEU A 57 1.38 -3.85 5.73
C LEU A 57 1.05 -3.33 7.14
N THR A 58 1.93 -3.64 8.08
CA THR A 58 1.89 -3.21 9.48
C THR A 58 3.25 -2.70 9.91
N GLY A 59 3.30 -1.89 10.96
CA GLY A 59 4.55 -1.44 11.54
C GLY A 59 5.27 -2.58 12.29
N ASN A 60 6.53 -2.33 12.68
CA ASN A 60 7.38 -3.32 13.37
C ASN A 60 6.77 -3.90 14.67
N HIS A 61 5.80 -3.22 15.27
CA HIS A 61 5.17 -3.63 16.53
C HIS A 61 3.65 -3.82 16.38
N GLY A 62 3.17 -4.05 15.16
CA GLY A 62 1.75 -4.23 14.86
C GLY A 62 1.15 -3.06 14.09
N PRO A 63 -0.17 -2.84 14.16
CA PRO A 63 -0.85 -1.82 13.37
C PRO A 63 -0.31 -0.42 13.66
N TYR A 64 -0.33 0.46 12.66
CA TYR A 64 0.10 1.85 12.80
C TYR A 64 -0.80 2.59 13.79
N VAL A 65 -0.22 3.46 14.61
CA VAL A 65 -0.97 4.22 15.62
C VAL A 65 -1.93 5.20 14.96
N THR A 66 -1.49 5.83 13.86
CA THR A 66 -2.30 6.79 13.11
C THR A 66 -2.48 6.38 11.66
N MET A 67 -3.59 6.81 11.08
CA MET A 67 -3.88 6.64 9.67
C MET A 67 -2.86 7.37 8.76
N ALA A 68 -2.36 8.52 9.20
CA ALA A 68 -1.35 9.26 8.46
C ALA A 68 -0.01 8.49 8.37
N GLU A 69 0.42 7.85 9.46
CA GLU A 69 1.59 6.97 9.45
C GLU A 69 1.39 5.76 8.53
N ALA A 70 0.20 5.14 8.57
CA ALA A 70 -0.14 4.03 7.69
C ALA A 70 -0.03 4.43 6.21
N ILE A 71 -0.61 5.58 5.83
CA ILE A 71 -0.55 6.10 4.46
C ILE A 71 0.89 6.44 4.06
N ALA A 72 1.63 7.16 4.91
CA ALA A 72 3.03 7.51 4.64
C ALA A 72 3.90 6.27 4.43
N HIS A 73 3.67 5.21 5.20
CA HIS A 73 4.36 3.94 5.01
C HIS A 73 3.96 3.24 3.71
N GLY A 74 2.66 3.21 3.40
CA GLY A 74 2.16 2.67 2.13
C GLY A 74 2.77 3.39 0.93
N GLU A 75 2.84 4.71 0.97
CA GLU A 75 3.47 5.50 -0.09
C GLU A 75 4.97 5.17 -0.20
N ALA A 76 5.69 5.14 0.92
CA ALA A 76 7.11 4.82 0.92
C ALA A 76 7.39 3.41 0.35
N TRP A 77 6.59 2.42 0.72
CA TRP A 77 6.65 1.07 0.15
C TRP A 77 6.38 1.08 -1.36
N GLY A 78 5.30 1.73 -1.81
CA GLY A 78 4.91 1.73 -3.21
C GLY A 78 5.94 2.44 -4.10
N ARG A 79 6.47 3.58 -3.66
CA ARG A 79 7.57 4.27 -4.36
C ARG A 79 8.84 3.42 -4.42
N HIS A 80 9.17 2.70 -3.33
CA HIS A 80 10.30 1.79 -3.31
C HIS A 80 10.10 0.61 -4.26
N PHE A 81 8.91 0.01 -4.26
CA PHE A 81 8.55 -1.09 -5.15
C PHE A 81 8.68 -0.69 -6.62
N VAL A 82 8.08 0.44 -7.01
CA VAL A 82 8.22 0.98 -8.36
C VAL A 82 9.68 1.26 -8.71
N ALA A 83 10.43 1.94 -7.84
CA ALA A 83 11.82 2.32 -8.14
C ALA A 83 12.80 1.14 -8.21
N ARG A 84 12.64 0.13 -7.34
CA ARG A 84 13.65 -0.94 -7.16
C ARG A 84 13.24 -2.26 -7.78
N VAL A 85 11.95 -2.59 -7.78
CA VAL A 85 11.45 -3.86 -8.33
C VAL A 85 11.06 -3.69 -9.79
N LEU A 86 10.36 -2.61 -10.14
CA LEU A 86 9.90 -2.39 -11.53
C LEU A 86 10.92 -1.58 -12.34
N GLY A 87 11.49 -0.53 -11.77
CA GLY A 87 12.51 0.32 -12.42
C GLY A 87 13.93 -0.24 -12.41
N GLY A 88 14.18 -1.31 -11.64
CA GLY A 88 15.46 -2.03 -11.61
C GLY A 88 15.62 -3.11 -12.67
N ALA A 89 14.58 -3.36 -13.48
CA ALA A 89 14.61 -4.27 -14.62
C ALA A 89 15.14 -3.54 -15.86
N VAL A 90 16.42 -3.16 -15.85
CA VAL A 90 17.16 -2.70 -17.04
C VAL A 90 18.52 -3.38 -17.08
#